data_AF-A0A2D5HE79-F1
#
_entry.id   AF-A0A2D5HE79-F1
#
_cell.length_a   1.000
_cell.length_b   1.000
_cell.length_c   1.000
_cell.angle_alpha   90.00
_cell.angle_beta   90.00
_cell.angle_gamma   90.00
#
_symmetry.space_group_name_H-M   'P 1'
#
loop_
_entity.id
_entity.type
_entity.pdbx_description
1 polymer ?
#
loop_
_entity_poly.entity_id
_entity_poly.type
_entity_poly.pdbx_seq_one_letter_code
_entity_poly.pdbx_strand_id
1 'polypeptide(L)'
;MSEIEVQLKKGVLGLCVLALLSRGNSYAYEIASRMADAVNMGEGTIYPLMRRMQSEGLVTTYLEESPSGPPRKYYRITETGRARLTAQIEEWRGFTAAVDGLIDGAVTASSEEPQSQEGETSHEA
;
A
#
# COMPACT_ATOMS: atom_id res chain seq x y z
N MET A 1 9.03 -9.65 10.34
CA MET A 1 8.57 -8.38 9.74
C MET A 1 9.27 -7.25 10.46
N SER A 2 9.81 -6.30 9.72
CA SER A 2 10.41 -5.10 10.32
C SER A 2 9.31 -4.22 10.94
N GLU A 3 9.67 -3.39 11.92
CA GLU A 3 8.73 -2.48 12.57
C GLU A 3 8.02 -1.56 11.57
N ILE A 4 8.78 -1.05 10.58
CA ILE A 4 8.27 -0.18 9.51
C ILE A 4 7.26 -0.90 8.62
N GLU A 5 7.53 -2.15 8.26
CA GLU A 5 6.65 -2.94 7.39
C GLU A 5 5.28 -3.15 8.03
N VAL A 6 5.22 -3.44 9.34
CA VAL A 6 3.96 -3.63 10.06
C VAL A 6 3.09 -2.36 10.05
N GLN A 7 3.69 -1.19 10.23
CA GLN A 7 2.94 0.08 10.27
C GLN A 7 2.48 0.50 8.88
N LEU A 8 3.34 0.38 7.86
CA LEU A 8 2.98 0.67 6.47
C LEU A 8 1.83 -0.23 6.01
N LYS A 9 1.92 -1.53 6.31
CA LYS A 9 0.86 -2.50 6.04
C LYS A 9 -0.49 -2.05 6.62
N LYS A 10 -0.53 -1.67 7.91
CA LYS A 10 -1.76 -1.15 8.53
C LYS A 10 -2.31 0.09 7.83
N GLY A 11 -1.44 0.99 7.37
CA GLY A 11 -1.82 2.22 6.68
C GLY A 11 -2.45 1.98 5.30
N VAL A 12 -1.94 1.01 4.54
CA VAL A 12 -2.38 0.78 3.14
C VAL A 12 -3.52 -0.24 3.00
N LEU A 13 -3.95 -0.89 4.08
CA LEU A 13 -4.97 -1.95 4.06
C LEU A 13 -6.23 -1.57 3.26
N GLY A 14 -6.81 -0.41 3.58
CA GLY A 14 -8.03 0.08 2.94
C GLY A 14 -7.81 0.44 1.48
N LEU A 15 -6.66 1.06 1.18
CA LEU A 15 -6.26 1.41 -0.19
C LEU A 15 -6.17 0.16 -1.06
N CYS A 16 -5.50 -0.89 -0.59
CA CYS A 16 -5.36 -2.15 -1.33
C CYS A 16 -6.71 -2.84 -1.59
N VAL A 17 -7.59 -2.91 -0.59
CA VAL A 17 -8.92 -3.52 -0.76
C VAL A 17 -9.79 -2.71 -1.73
N LEU A 18 -9.81 -1.38 -1.62
CA LEU A 18 -10.53 -0.54 -2.58
C LEU A 18 -9.96 -0.69 -4.00
N ALA A 19 -8.63 -0.79 -4.15
CA ALA A 19 -7.98 -1.02 -5.42
C ALA A 19 -8.28 -2.40 -6.05
N LEU A 20 -8.51 -3.42 -5.23
CA LEU A 20 -9.00 -4.72 -5.71
C LEU A 20 -10.45 -4.61 -6.19
N LEU A 21 -11.32 -4.01 -5.39
CA LEU A 21 -12.75 -3.87 -5.69
C LEU A 21 -13.04 -2.90 -6.85
N SER A 22 -12.13 -1.97 -7.15
CA SER A 22 -12.26 -1.08 -8.30
C SER A 22 -12.15 -1.82 -9.64
N ARG A 23 -11.53 -3.01 -9.65
CA ARG A 23 -11.36 -3.89 -10.83
C ARG A 23 -12.52 -4.86 -11.02
N GLY A 24 -13.35 -5.07 -9.99
CA GLY A 24 -14.48 -5.98 -10.03
C GLY A 24 -14.99 -6.33 -8.64
N ASN A 25 -16.27 -6.70 -8.56
CA ASN A 25 -16.87 -7.15 -7.31
C ASN A 25 -16.23 -8.48 -6.86
N SER A 26 -16.12 -8.70 -5.56
CA SER A 26 -15.51 -9.92 -5.02
C SER A 26 -16.08 -10.24 -3.64
N TYR A 27 -15.91 -11.48 -3.19
CA TYR A 27 -16.34 -11.94 -1.86
C TYR A 27 -15.15 -11.98 -0.89
N ALA A 28 -15.43 -11.89 0.42
CA ALA A 28 -14.40 -11.64 1.44
C ALA A 28 -13.22 -12.62 1.42
N TYR A 29 -13.47 -13.91 1.16
CA TYR A 29 -12.41 -14.91 1.06
C TYR A 29 -11.46 -14.66 -0.12
N GLU A 30 -11.98 -14.34 -1.31
CA GLU A 30 -11.12 -14.05 -2.46
C GLU A 30 -10.30 -12.77 -2.25
N ILE A 31 -10.90 -11.74 -1.64
CA ILE A 31 -10.18 -10.52 -1.24
C ILE A 31 -9.06 -10.91 -0.26
N ALA A 32 -9.35 -11.73 0.75
CA ALA A 32 -8.36 -12.17 1.73
C ALA A 32 -7.22 -12.99 1.10
N SER A 33 -7.52 -13.89 0.15
CA SER A 33 -6.52 -14.64 -0.59
C SER A 33 -5.58 -13.71 -1.36
N ARG A 34 -6.13 -12.78 -2.15
CA ARG A 34 -5.32 -11.82 -2.92
C ARG A 34 -4.48 -10.91 -2.04
N MET A 35 -5.01 -10.50 -0.88
CA MET A 35 -4.28 -9.69 0.10
C MET A 35 -3.17 -10.49 0.81
N ALA A 36 -3.40 -11.77 1.08
CA ALA A 36 -2.37 -12.66 1.63
C ALA A 36 -1.21 -12.81 0.64
N ASP A 37 -1.52 -13.05 -0.64
CA ASP A 37 -0.52 -13.23 -1.69
C ASP A 37 0.28 -11.95 -1.97
N ALA A 38 -0.39 -10.79 -2.03
CA ALA A 38 0.25 -9.52 -2.42
C ALA A 38 0.99 -8.83 -1.27
N VAL A 39 0.45 -8.85 -0.05
CA VAL A 39 0.94 -8.04 1.08
C VAL A 39 0.99 -8.80 2.41
N ASN A 40 0.84 -10.13 2.39
CA ASN A 40 0.88 -11.00 3.57
C ASN A 40 -0.14 -10.58 4.66
N MET A 41 -1.37 -10.27 4.24
CA MET A 41 -2.49 -9.94 5.12
C MET A 41 -3.64 -10.92 4.92
N GLY A 42 -3.84 -11.81 5.89
CA GLY A 42 -4.85 -12.86 5.83
C GLY A 42 -6.23 -12.48 6.36
N GLU A 43 -7.07 -13.52 6.49
CA GLU A 43 -8.48 -13.40 6.86
C GLU A 43 -8.73 -12.65 8.17
N GLY A 44 -7.89 -12.87 9.19
CA GLY A 44 -8.02 -12.22 10.51
C GLY A 44 -7.99 -10.70 10.45
N THR A 45 -7.42 -10.12 9.38
CA THR A 45 -7.39 -8.67 9.16
C THR A 45 -8.48 -8.20 8.19
N ILE A 46 -8.75 -8.99 7.14
CA ILE A 46 -9.65 -8.59 6.06
C ILE A 46 -11.11 -8.60 6.49
N TYR A 47 -11.60 -9.62 7.19
CA TYR A 47 -13.02 -9.66 7.56
C TYR A 47 -13.48 -8.49 8.46
N PRO A 48 -12.73 -8.10 9.52
CA PRO A 48 -13.03 -6.90 10.28
C PRO A 48 -12.96 -5.63 9.44
N LEU A 49 -11.96 -5.51 8.56
CA LEU A 49 -11.83 -4.36 7.65
C LEU A 49 -13.07 -4.24 6.74
N MET A 50 -13.52 -5.34 6.13
CA MET A 50 -14.68 -5.33 5.25
C MET A 50 -15.95 -4.86 5.96
N ARG A 51 -16.14 -5.28 7.23
CA ARG A 51 -17.26 -4.79 8.06
C ARG A 51 -17.17 -3.29 8.32
N ARG A 52 -15.97 -2.80 8.64
CA ARG A 52 -15.72 -1.37 8.85
C ARG A 52 -15.99 -0.56 7.59
N MET A 53 -15.42 -0.97 6.45
CA MET A 53 -15.61 -0.29 5.17
C MET A 53 -17.09 -0.26 4.74
N GLN A 54 -17.85 -1.31 5.07
CA GLN A 54 -19.30 -1.33 4.86
C GLN A 54 -19.99 -0.28 5.74
N SER A 55 -19.64 -0.19 7.03
CA SER A 55 -20.21 0.82 7.94
C SER A 55 -19.83 2.25 7.57
N GLU A 56 -18.65 2.45 6.97
CA GLU A 56 -18.18 3.74 6.45
C GLU A 56 -18.80 4.10 5.09
N GLY A 57 -19.62 3.22 4.50
CA GLY A 57 -20.26 3.45 3.20
C GLY A 57 -19.30 3.39 2.01
N LEU A 58 -18.08 2.89 2.18
CA LEU A 58 -17.08 2.74 1.11
C LEU A 58 -17.39 1.56 0.18
N VAL A 59 -18.12 0.57 0.71
CA VAL A 59 -18.56 -0.62 -0.03
C VAL A 59 -20.02 -0.93 0.28
N THR A 60 -20.71 -1.51 -0.70
CA THR A 60 -22.03 -2.13 -0.54
C THR A 60 -21.91 -3.64 -0.72
N THR A 61 -22.94 -4.37 -0.30
CA THR A 61 -22.94 -5.83 -0.38
C THR A 61 -24.20 -6.34 -1.02
N TYR A 62 -24.09 -7.44 -1.74
CA TYR A 62 -25.22 -8.16 -2.31
C TYR A 62 -24.96 -9.68 -2.22
N LEU A 63 -26.01 -10.48 -2.29
CA LEU A 63 -25.89 -11.93 -2.37
C LEU A 63 -25.88 -12.33 -3.83
N GLU A 64 -24.97 -13.23 -4.19
CA GLU A 64 -24.88 -13.85 -5.50
C GLU A 64 -24.95 -15.37 -5.32
N GLU A 65 -25.74 -16.04 -6.16
CA GLU A 65 -25.81 -17.50 -6.14
C GLU A 65 -24.43 -18.07 -6.49
N SER A 66 -24.02 -19.11 -5.77
CA SER A 66 -22.79 -19.81 -6.10
C SER A 66 -23.11 -21.04 -6.95
N PRO A 67 -22.22 -21.45 -7.88
CA PRO A 67 -22.43 -22.66 -8.68
C PRO A 67 -22.61 -23.92 -7.83
N SER A 68 -22.08 -23.90 -6.60
CA SER A 68 -22.24 -24.96 -5.61
C SER A 68 -22.23 -24.35 -4.20
N GLY A 69 -23.31 -24.62 -3.45
CA GLY A 69 -23.44 -24.22 -2.05
C GLY A 69 -24.31 -22.98 -1.82
N PRO A 70 -24.25 -22.39 -0.61
CA PRO A 70 -25.08 -21.24 -0.26
C PRO A 70 -24.70 -19.98 -1.07
N PRO A 71 -25.61 -19.00 -1.19
CA PRO A 71 -25.29 -17.70 -1.76
C PRO A 71 -24.08 -17.05 -1.08
N ARG A 72 -23.21 -16.44 -1.87
CA ARG A 72 -22.02 -15.73 -1.39
C ARG A 72 -22.32 -14.25 -1.24
N LYS A 73 -21.82 -13.66 -0.16
CA LYS A 73 -21.87 -12.21 0.05
C LYS A 73 -20.73 -11.54 -0.73
N TYR A 74 -21.09 -10.87 -1.82
CA TYR A 74 -20.19 -10.06 -2.62
C TYR A 74 -20.14 -8.62 -2.12
N TYR A 75 -18.98 -7.99 -2.31
CA TYR A 75 -18.73 -6.59 -2.03
C TYR A 75 -18.53 -5.84 -3.34
N ARG A 76 -19.07 -4.63 -3.38
CA ARG A 76 -18.96 -3.69 -4.50
C ARG A 76 -18.56 -2.33 -3.96
N ILE A 77 -17.55 -1.72 -4.59
CA ILE A 77 -17.13 -0.36 -4.26
C ILE A 77 -18.25 0.65 -4.56
N THR A 78 -18.48 1.60 -3.65
CA THR A 78 -19.42 2.70 -3.85
C THR A 78 -18.75 3.89 -4.52
N GLU A 79 -19.52 4.92 -4.88
CA GLU A 79 -18.94 6.18 -5.35
C GLU A 79 -18.05 6.84 -4.28
N THR A 80 -18.50 6.85 -3.02
CA THR A 80 -17.68 7.30 -1.89
C THR A 80 -16.39 6.48 -1.77
N GLY A 81 -16.45 5.17 -1.98
CA GLY A 81 -15.28 4.30 -2.02
C GLY A 81 -14.32 4.63 -3.16
N ARG A 82 -14.83 4.97 -4.35
CA ARG A 82 -14.01 5.38 -5.51
C ARG A 82 -13.34 6.73 -5.29
N ALA A 83 -14.05 7.70 -4.73
CA ALA A 83 -13.49 8.99 -4.34
C ALA A 83 -12.38 8.79 -3.29
N ARG A 84 -12.62 7.96 -2.27
CA ARG A 84 -11.63 7.62 -1.25
C ARG A 84 -10.40 6.94 -1.86
N LEU A 85 -10.59 5.99 -2.76
CA LEU A 85 -9.50 5.32 -3.47
C LEU A 85 -8.61 6.32 -4.22
N THR A 86 -9.23 7.24 -4.96
CA THR A 86 -8.50 8.25 -5.75
C THR A 86 -7.64 9.13 -4.84
N ALA A 87 -8.23 9.67 -3.77
CA ALA A 87 -7.49 10.48 -2.80
C ALA A 87 -6.34 9.71 -2.13
N GLN A 88 -6.56 8.44 -1.76
CA GLN A 88 -5.51 7.62 -1.14
C GLN A 88 -4.39 7.25 -2.10
N ILE A 89 -4.67 7.08 -3.40
CA ILE A 89 -3.63 6.86 -4.41
C ILE A 89 -2.74 8.10 -4.54
N GLU A 90 -3.33 9.29 -4.57
CA GLU A 90 -2.59 10.56 -4.63
C GLU A 90 -1.71 10.75 -3.38
N GLU A 91 -2.30 10.55 -2.19
CA GLU A 91 -1.60 10.62 -0.91
C GLU A 91 -0.42 9.64 -0.86
N TRP A 92 -0.65 8.38 -1.24
CA TRP A 92 0.39 7.35 -1.26
C TRP A 92 1.55 7.72 -2.18
N ARG A 93 1.25 8.12 -3.41
CA ARG A 93 2.29 8.49 -4.40
C ARG A 93 3.11 9.70 -3.95
N GLY A 94 2.46 10.71 -3.38
CA GLY A 94 3.15 11.88 -2.85
C GLY A 94 4.06 11.52 -1.66
N PHE A 95 3.55 10.71 -0.74
CA PHE A 95 4.31 10.25 0.42
C PHE A 95 5.53 9.42 0.02
N THR A 96 5.36 8.40 -0.83
CA THR A 96 6.47 7.54 -1.24
C THR A 96 7.53 8.32 -2.00
N ALA A 97 7.14 9.19 -2.92
CA ALA A 97 8.09 10.02 -3.68
C ALA A 97 8.92 10.93 -2.76
N ALA A 98 8.30 11.52 -1.73
CA ALA A 98 9.00 12.36 -0.76
C ALA A 98 9.99 11.55 0.10
N VAL A 99 9.59 10.37 0.56
CA VAL A 99 10.45 9.47 1.35
C VAL A 99 11.62 8.98 0.50
N ASP A 100 11.36 8.48 -0.70
CA ASP A 100 12.38 7.98 -1.63
C ASP A 100 13.40 9.08 -1.95
N GLY A 101 12.94 10.31 -2.23
CA GLY A 101 13.84 11.45 -2.48
C GLY A 101 14.77 11.80 -1.31
N LEU A 102 14.31 11.62 -0.06
CA LEU A 102 15.16 11.82 1.13
C LEU A 102 16.17 10.69 1.31
N ILE A 103 15.77 9.44 1.05
CA ILE A 103 16.63 8.26 1.17
C ILE A 103 17.73 8.29 0.12
N ASP A 104 17.39 8.57 -1.13
CA ASP A 104 18.36 8.63 -2.24
C ASP A 104 19.41 9.72 -1.98
N GLY A 105 19.00 10.88 -1.46
CA GLY A 105 19.92 11.95 -1.05
C GLY A 105 20.88 11.53 0.08
N ALA A 106 20.41 10.72 1.03
CA ALA A 106 21.23 10.21 2.13
C ALA A 106 22.27 9.16 1.67
N VAL A 107 21.93 8.34 0.67
CA VAL A 107 22.84 7.32 0.13
C VAL A 107 23.95 7.95 -0.74
N THR A 108 23.64 9.05 -1.44
CA THR A 108 24.57 9.70 -2.38
C THR A 108 25.65 10.55 -1.68
N ALA A 109 25.35 11.11 -0.50
CA ALA A 109 26.28 11.97 0.25
C ALA A 109 27.49 11.25 0.87
N SER A 110 27.58 9.91 0.77
CA SER A 110 28.65 9.11 1.38
C SER A 110 29.79 8.74 0.42
N SER A 111 29.81 9.28 -0.81
CA SER A 111 30.77 8.86 -1.86
C SER A 111 31.71 9.96 -2.38
N GLU A 112 31.62 11.19 -1.88
CA GLU A 112 32.52 12.28 -2.26
C GLU A 112 33.46 12.61 -1.09
N GLU A 113 34.50 11.80 -0.89
CA GLU A 113 35.71 12.25 -0.21
C GLU A 113 36.46 13.22 -1.16
N PRO A 114 36.71 14.49 -0.76
CA PRO A 114 37.59 15.35 -1.53
C PRO A 114 39.02 14.80 -1.39
N GLN A 115 39.56 14.25 -2.48
CA GLN A 115 41.00 13.99 -2.57
C GLN A 115 41.74 15.32 -2.46
N SER A 116 42.32 15.56 -1.29
CA SER A 116 43.30 16.60 -1.03
C SER A 116 44.49 16.41 -1.98
N GLN A 117 44.64 17.33 -2.95
CA GLN A 117 45.90 17.50 -3.67
C GLN A 117 46.92 18.15 -2.72
N GLU A 118 47.69 17.32 -2.02
CA GLU A 118 49.03 17.70 -1.57
C GLU A 118 49.94 17.70 -2.81
N GLY A 119 50.03 18.85 -3.45
CA GLY A 119 51.05 19.17 -4.44
C GLY A 119 52.21 19.87 -3.75
N GLU A 120 53.00 19.11 -2.99
CA GLU A 120 54.33 19.51 -2.55
C GLU A 120 55.25 19.53 -3.78
N THR A 121 55.74 20.71 -4.18
CA THR A 121 56.99 20.81 -4.93
C THR A 121 57.88 21.84 -4.28
N SER A 122 58.79 21.32 -3.45
CA SER A 122 60.07 21.94 -3.15
C SER A 122 60.79 22.35 -4.43
N HIS A 123 61.31 23.58 -4.48
CA HIS A 123 62.63 23.76 -5.04
C HIS A 123 63.41 24.86 -4.30
N GLU A 124 64.58 24.42 -3.85
CA GLU A 124 65.70 25.18 -3.33
C GLU A 124 66.18 26.28 -4.31
N ALA A 125 66.57 27.43 -3.75
CA ALA A 125 67.85 28.14 -3.95
C ALA A 125 67.70 29.65 -3.65
#